data_AF-A0A9R1BRJ6-F1
#
_entry.id   AF-A0A9R1BRJ6-F1
#
_cell.length_a   1.000
_cell.length_b   1.000
_cell.length_c   1.000
_cell.angle_alpha   90.00
_cell.angle_beta   90.00
_cell.angle_gamma   90.00
#
_symmetry.space_group_name_H-M   'P 1'
#
loop_
_entity.id
_entity.type
_entity.pdbx_description
1 polymer ?
#
loop_
_entity_poly.entity_id
_entity_poly.type
_entity_poly.pdbx_seq_one_letter_code
_entity_poly.pdbx_strand_id
1 'polypeptide(L)'
;MTIIIEQPQFDAAAERKVAGDPAELVLDGGFTVPDSNAFGHTFRDYDAESERKKTVEEFYRVNHINQTYEFVQRMRDAYGRLDKTEMSIWECIELLNEFIDDSDPDLDMPQIEHLLQTAEAIRKDYPDEDWLHLTGLIHDLGKVLLHPSFGELPQWAVVGDTFPVGCAFDECNVHFKYFKENPDYHNPEFNTKFGVYSEGCGLDNVLMSWGHDDYMCLVAKENKTTLPSAGLFIIRYHSFYPLHKHGAYMHLMNEEDKENLKWLHVFK
;
A
#
# COMPACT_ATOMS: atom_id res chain seq x y z
N MET A 1 18.31 18.15 27.95
CA MET A 1 17.76 17.70 29.25
C MET A 1 17.85 16.20 29.24
N THR A 2 18.74 15.60 30.03
CA THR A 2 19.03 14.17 29.96
C THR A 2 18.05 13.42 30.85
N ILE A 3 17.22 12.56 30.26
CA ILE A 3 16.34 11.65 31.00
C ILE A 3 17.03 10.29 31.04
N ILE A 4 17.30 9.81 32.25
CA ILE A 4 17.80 8.47 32.52
C ILE A 4 16.57 7.57 32.62
N ILE A 5 16.46 6.58 31.74
CA ILE A 5 15.43 5.54 31.82
C ILE A 5 16.09 4.33 32.48
N GLU A 6 15.57 3.90 33.64
CA GLU A 6 15.97 2.64 34.28
C GLU A 6 15.50 1.46 33.42
N GLN A 7 16.44 0.59 33.03
CA GLN A 7 16.12 -0.66 32.36
C GLN A 7 15.49 -1.65 33.36
N PRO A 8 14.39 -2.33 33.01
CA PRO A 8 13.86 -3.40 33.85
C PRO A 8 14.78 -4.64 33.77
N GLN A 9 15.08 -5.22 34.93
CA GLN A 9 15.76 -6.51 35.07
C GLN A 9 14.90 -7.62 34.48
N PHE A 10 15.42 -8.31 33.46
CA PHE A 10 14.86 -9.58 33.01
C PHE A 10 15.48 -10.72 33.82
N ASP A 11 14.65 -11.40 34.60
CA ASP A 11 15.01 -12.67 35.23
C ASP A 11 15.17 -13.77 34.17
N ALA A 12 16.28 -14.51 34.29
CA ALA A 12 16.62 -15.62 33.42
C ALA A 12 15.73 -16.84 33.71
N ALA A 13 15.07 -17.38 32.67
CA ALA A 13 15.20 -18.78 32.22
C ALA A 13 14.06 -19.21 31.29
N ALA A 14 14.42 -19.65 30.08
CA ALA A 14 14.14 -21.00 29.58
C ALA A 14 14.72 -21.14 28.17
N GLU A 15 15.82 -21.88 28.03
CA GLU A 15 16.33 -22.30 26.72
C GLU A 15 15.30 -23.19 26.02
N ARG A 16 14.67 -22.68 24.96
CA ARG A 16 14.03 -23.52 23.93
C ARG A 16 15.02 -23.66 22.78
N LYS A 17 15.68 -24.81 22.70
CA LYS A 17 16.38 -25.24 21.50
C LYS A 17 15.35 -25.47 20.40
N VAL A 18 15.28 -24.56 19.43
CA VAL A 18 14.70 -24.83 18.12
C VAL A 18 15.86 -24.94 17.15
N ALA A 19 16.16 -26.18 16.75
CA ALA A 19 17.02 -26.44 15.60
C ALA A 19 16.13 -26.26 14.36
N GLY A 20 16.30 -25.14 13.68
CA GLY A 20 15.67 -24.81 12.41
C GLY A 20 16.64 -24.00 11.56
N ASP A 21 16.66 -24.27 10.27
CA ASP A 21 17.49 -23.57 9.28
C ASP A 21 17.04 -22.10 9.18
N PRO A 22 17.91 -21.07 9.20
CA PRO A 22 17.52 -19.66 9.21
C PRO A 22 16.81 -19.16 7.93
N ALA A 23 16.58 -20.04 6.95
CA ALA A 23 16.04 -19.71 5.64
C ALA A 23 14.58 -20.17 5.42
N GLU A 24 13.93 -20.77 6.41
CA GLU A 24 12.56 -21.28 6.27
C GLU A 24 11.59 -20.41 7.10
N LEU A 25 10.83 -19.55 6.40
CA LEU A 25 9.69 -18.82 6.96
C LEU A 25 8.65 -19.83 7.47
N VAL A 26 8.64 -20.08 8.77
CA VAL A 26 7.59 -20.88 9.42
C VAL A 26 6.40 -19.97 9.70
N LEU A 27 5.42 -19.98 8.79
CA LEU A 27 4.13 -19.24 8.89
C LEU A 27 3.17 -19.84 9.94
N ASP A 28 3.67 -20.43 11.03
CA ASP A 28 2.86 -21.19 12.01
C ASP A 28 2.37 -20.33 13.19
N GLY A 29 2.54 -19.01 13.13
CA GLY A 29 2.06 -18.04 14.11
C GLY A 29 0.67 -17.47 13.82
N GLY A 30 -0.15 -18.18 13.03
CA GLY A 30 -1.35 -17.67 12.38
C GLY A 30 -2.29 -16.85 13.28
N PHE A 31 -2.24 -15.53 13.12
CA PHE A 31 -3.37 -14.67 13.43
C PHE A 31 -4.47 -14.98 12.41
N THR A 32 -5.53 -15.65 12.85
CA THR A 32 -6.73 -15.79 12.02
C THR A 32 -7.41 -14.43 11.93
N VAL A 33 -7.28 -13.77 10.78
CA VAL A 33 -8.04 -12.55 10.48
C VAL A 33 -9.52 -12.86 10.67
N PRO A 34 -10.22 -12.19 11.60
CA PRO A 34 -11.64 -12.43 11.79
C PRO A 34 -12.40 -11.97 10.54
N ASP A 35 -13.38 -12.75 10.09
CA ASP A 35 -14.20 -12.43 8.91
C ASP A 35 -14.97 -11.09 9.05
N SER A 36 -15.09 -10.59 10.28
CA SER A 36 -15.77 -9.35 10.62
C SER A 36 -15.05 -8.59 11.73
N ASN A 37 -15.23 -7.27 11.78
CA ASN A 37 -14.80 -6.46 12.90
C ASN A 37 -15.56 -6.80 14.20
N ALA A 38 -15.19 -6.17 15.31
CA ALA A 38 -15.82 -6.40 16.62
C ALA A 38 -17.34 -6.11 16.67
N PHE A 39 -17.89 -5.48 15.64
CA PHE A 39 -19.31 -5.14 15.48
C PHE A 39 -20.04 -6.06 14.50
N GLY A 40 -19.37 -7.06 13.92
CA GLY A 40 -19.96 -8.01 12.98
C GLY A 40 -20.06 -7.51 11.54
N HIS A 41 -19.35 -6.43 11.18
CA HIS A 41 -19.27 -5.95 9.80
C HIS A 41 -18.08 -6.58 9.08
N THR A 42 -18.32 -7.07 7.87
CA THR A 42 -17.27 -7.53 6.96
C THR A 42 -16.40 -6.36 6.55
N PHE A 43 -15.08 -6.53 6.57
CA PHE A 43 -14.15 -5.51 6.10
C PHE A 43 -14.28 -5.27 4.59
N ARG A 44 -14.21 -4.00 4.18
CA ARG A 44 -14.19 -3.57 2.78
C ARG A 44 -15.41 -4.03 1.97
N ASP A 45 -16.58 -3.93 2.58
CA ASP A 45 -17.86 -4.18 1.91
C ASP A 45 -18.35 -2.91 1.20
N TYR A 46 -18.06 -2.80 -0.10
CA TYR A 46 -18.48 -1.67 -0.93
C TYR A 46 -19.98 -1.68 -1.28
N ASP A 47 -20.67 -2.80 -1.07
CA ASP A 47 -22.10 -2.95 -1.32
C ASP A 47 -22.94 -2.73 -0.06
N ALA A 48 -22.34 -2.84 1.13
CA ALA A 48 -23.00 -2.54 2.40
C ALA A 48 -23.57 -1.11 2.43
N GLU A 49 -24.79 -0.98 2.94
CA GLU A 49 -25.40 0.32 3.18
C GLU A 49 -24.66 1.03 4.32
N SER A 50 -23.87 2.05 3.98
CA SER A 50 -23.16 2.91 4.92
C SER A 50 -23.27 4.37 4.50
N GLU A 51 -23.06 5.30 5.44
CA GLU A 51 -23.03 6.74 5.15
C GLU A 51 -21.90 7.11 4.15
N ARG A 52 -20.84 6.30 4.10
CA ARG A 52 -19.66 6.51 3.24
C ARG A 52 -19.81 5.92 1.84
N LYS A 53 -20.77 5.01 1.60
CA LYS A 53 -20.94 4.29 0.32
C LYS A 53 -20.93 5.20 -0.91
N LYS A 54 -21.69 6.30 -0.89
CA LYS A 54 -21.76 7.26 -2.01
C LYS A 54 -20.45 8.00 -2.23
N THR A 55 -19.76 8.37 -1.15
CA THR A 55 -18.46 9.05 -1.21
C THR A 55 -17.42 8.14 -1.82
N VAL A 56 -17.35 6.88 -1.36
CA VAL A 56 -16.40 5.87 -1.85
C VAL A 56 -16.69 5.50 -3.32
N GLU A 57 -17.96 5.33 -3.70
CA GLU A 57 -18.32 5.04 -5.09
C GLU A 57 -17.96 6.20 -6.03
N GLU A 58 -18.23 7.45 -5.64
CA GLU A 58 -17.86 8.63 -6.42
C GLU A 58 -16.34 8.81 -6.48
N PHE A 59 -15.63 8.56 -5.38
CA PHE A 59 -14.17 8.54 -5.34
C PHE A 59 -13.61 7.60 -6.41
N TYR A 60 -14.03 6.33 -6.40
CA TYR A 60 -13.52 5.33 -7.33
C TYR A 60 -13.98 5.59 -8.76
N ARG A 61 -15.18 6.15 -8.97
CA ARG A 61 -15.60 6.61 -10.29
C ARG A 61 -14.61 7.64 -10.86
N VAL A 62 -14.28 8.68 -10.10
CA VAL A 62 -13.34 9.72 -10.55
C VAL A 62 -11.93 9.17 -10.71
N ASN A 63 -11.46 8.32 -9.79
CA ASN A 63 -10.17 7.64 -9.91
C ASN A 63 -10.08 6.85 -11.23
N HIS A 64 -11.02 5.92 -11.47
CA HIS A 64 -10.97 5.04 -12.63
C HIS A 64 -11.08 5.79 -13.96
N ILE A 65 -11.78 6.92 -14.01
CA ILE A 65 -11.88 7.74 -15.22
C ILE A 65 -10.57 8.46 -15.54
N ASN A 66 -9.86 8.95 -14.52
CA ASN A 66 -8.76 9.89 -14.69
C ASN A 66 -7.36 9.29 -14.56
N GLN A 67 -7.22 8.09 -13.97
CA GLN A 67 -5.97 7.34 -13.92
C GLN A 67 -5.68 6.73 -15.30
N THR A 68 -5.13 7.54 -16.20
CA THR A 68 -4.65 7.12 -17.52
C THR A 68 -3.15 6.88 -17.52
N TYR A 69 -2.66 6.13 -18.50
CA TYR A 69 -1.24 5.90 -18.74
C TYR A 69 -0.47 7.23 -18.84
N GLU A 70 -1.00 8.18 -19.62
CA GLU A 70 -0.40 9.52 -19.76
C GLU A 70 -0.40 10.29 -18.43
N PHE A 71 -1.50 10.24 -17.67
CA PHE A 71 -1.57 10.89 -16.36
C PHE A 71 -0.49 10.36 -15.42
N VAL A 72 -0.38 9.03 -15.28
CA VAL A 72 0.61 8.39 -14.40
C VAL A 72 2.03 8.75 -14.79
N GLN A 73 2.35 8.74 -16.09
CA GLN A 73 3.67 9.16 -16.58
C GLN A 73 4.01 10.59 -16.14
N ARG A 74 3.09 11.55 -16.35
CA ARG A 74 3.28 12.94 -15.93
C ARG A 74 3.47 13.07 -14.42
N MET A 75 2.72 12.30 -13.63
CA MET A 75 2.83 12.33 -12.17
C MET A 75 4.18 11.79 -11.70
N ARG A 76 4.63 10.64 -12.22
CA ARG A 76 5.97 10.11 -11.93
C ARG A 76 7.07 11.08 -12.32
N ASP A 77 6.97 11.74 -13.47
CA ASP A 77 7.95 12.75 -13.89
C ASP A 77 7.94 14.00 -12.97
N ALA A 78 6.77 14.40 -12.51
CA ALA A 78 6.59 15.57 -11.66
C ALA A 78 7.07 15.34 -10.22
N TYR A 79 6.76 14.18 -9.65
CA TYR A 79 6.99 13.86 -8.25
C TYR A 79 8.24 13.02 -8.01
N GLY A 80 8.74 12.30 -9.02
CA GLY A 80 10.00 11.57 -8.95
C GLY A 80 11.23 12.46 -8.78
N ARG A 81 11.10 13.79 -8.96
CA ARG A 81 12.16 14.76 -8.65
C ARG A 81 12.39 14.95 -7.15
N LEU A 82 11.41 14.61 -6.32
CA LEU A 82 11.44 14.73 -4.85
C LEU A 82 11.90 16.11 -4.35
N ASP A 83 11.42 17.16 -5.02
CA ASP A 83 11.84 18.55 -4.82
C ASP A 83 10.83 19.38 -4.01
N LYS A 84 9.95 18.72 -3.24
CA LYS A 84 8.84 19.39 -2.53
C LYS A 84 9.25 19.93 -1.17
N THR A 85 9.80 19.09 -0.31
CA THR A 85 10.14 19.43 1.07
C THR A 85 11.14 18.43 1.65
N GLU A 86 11.80 18.81 2.73
CA GLU A 86 12.64 17.96 3.57
C GLU A 86 12.01 17.88 4.96
N MET A 87 11.81 16.66 5.48
CA MET A 87 11.26 16.42 6.81
C MET A 87 11.62 15.02 7.30
N SER A 88 11.57 14.83 8.61
CA SER A 88 11.67 13.52 9.25
C SER A 88 10.39 12.70 9.09
N ILE A 89 10.50 11.39 9.34
CA ILE A 89 9.35 10.46 9.35
C ILE A 89 8.29 10.93 10.37
N TRP A 90 8.70 11.41 11.54
CA TRP A 90 7.74 11.84 12.57
C TRP A 90 7.00 13.11 12.18
N GLU A 91 7.68 14.10 11.62
CA GLU A 91 7.04 15.30 11.07
C GLU A 91 6.04 14.94 9.95
N CYS A 92 6.39 13.96 9.11
CA CYS A 92 5.49 13.44 8.08
C CYS A 92 4.23 12.78 8.68
N ILE A 93 4.37 12.00 9.75
CA ILE A 93 3.25 11.37 10.48
C ILE A 93 2.34 12.45 11.07
N GLU A 94 2.91 13.47 11.72
CA GLU A 94 2.13 14.57 12.30
C GLU A 94 1.36 15.35 11.23
N LEU A 95 1.95 15.54 10.04
CA LEU A 95 1.32 16.20 8.91
C LEU A 95 0.08 15.46 8.39
N LEU A 96 0.10 14.12 8.41
CA LEU A 96 -1.03 13.31 7.94
C LEU A 96 -2.25 13.34 8.85
N ASN A 97 -2.09 13.83 10.09
CA ASN A 97 -3.19 13.91 11.06
C ASN A 97 -4.31 14.87 10.63
N GLU A 98 -4.08 15.68 9.60
CA GLU A 98 -5.04 16.64 9.05
C GLU A 98 -6.00 16.02 8.01
N PHE A 99 -5.80 14.77 7.59
CA PHE A 99 -6.53 14.15 6.49
C PHE A 99 -7.33 12.91 6.92
N ILE A 100 -8.51 12.75 6.30
CA ILE A 100 -9.34 11.55 6.37
C ILE A 100 -9.38 10.97 4.96
N ASP A 101 -9.08 9.66 4.83
CA ASP A 101 -9.07 8.93 3.56
C ASP A 101 -10.50 8.69 3.07
N ASP A 102 -10.90 9.27 1.94
CA ASP A 102 -12.25 9.13 1.38
C ASP A 102 -12.48 7.80 0.63
N SER A 103 -11.43 7.04 0.34
CA SER A 103 -11.51 5.76 -0.37
C SER A 103 -11.84 4.58 0.55
N ASP A 104 -11.56 4.76 1.85
CA ASP A 104 -11.73 3.74 2.85
C ASP A 104 -13.22 3.64 3.29
N PRO A 105 -13.87 2.48 3.13
CA PRO A 105 -15.24 2.26 3.61
C PRO A 105 -15.32 2.01 5.13
N ASP A 106 -14.20 1.64 5.77
CA ASP A 106 -14.12 1.12 7.13
C ASP A 106 -13.56 2.15 8.13
N LEU A 107 -12.70 3.08 7.70
CA LEU A 107 -11.99 4.01 8.59
C LEU A 107 -12.47 5.47 8.48
N ASP A 108 -12.72 6.09 9.64
CA ASP A 108 -12.91 7.54 9.80
C ASP A 108 -11.92 8.17 10.81
N MET A 109 -10.88 7.41 11.19
CA MET A 109 -9.90 7.82 12.19
C MET A 109 -8.72 8.61 11.61
N PRO A 110 -8.01 9.39 12.43
CA PRO A 110 -6.81 10.10 11.98
C PRO A 110 -5.70 9.13 11.56
N GLN A 111 -4.95 9.49 10.53
CA GLN A 111 -3.91 8.64 9.94
C GLN A 111 -2.84 8.18 10.94
N ILE A 112 -2.49 8.99 11.95
CA ILE A 112 -1.51 8.60 12.96
C ILE A 112 -1.94 7.35 13.75
N GLU A 113 -3.25 7.21 14.04
CA GLU A 113 -3.77 6.06 14.76
C GLU A 113 -3.63 4.79 13.90
N HIS A 114 -4.00 4.87 12.62
CA HIS A 114 -3.86 3.78 11.65
C HIS A 114 -2.41 3.30 11.51
N LEU A 115 -1.46 4.23 11.36
CA LEU A 115 -0.04 3.91 11.23
C LEU A 115 0.50 3.19 12.48
N LEU A 116 0.17 3.69 13.68
CA LEU A 116 0.59 3.10 14.94
C LEU A 116 -0.08 1.76 15.20
N GLN A 117 -1.38 1.61 14.90
CA GLN A 117 -2.10 0.34 15.02
C GLN A 117 -1.48 -0.73 14.13
N THR A 118 -1.21 -0.39 12.86
CA THR A 118 -0.55 -1.28 11.91
C THR A 118 0.82 -1.71 12.43
N ALA A 119 1.67 -0.74 12.80
CA ALA A 119 3.02 -1.03 13.29
C ALA A 119 3.02 -1.87 14.57
N GLU A 120 2.15 -1.57 15.55
CA GLU A 120 2.07 -2.31 16.81
C GLU A 120 1.47 -3.71 16.65
N ALA A 121 0.50 -3.90 15.74
CA ALA A 121 -0.03 -5.22 15.42
C ALA A 121 1.07 -6.12 14.84
N ILE A 122 1.82 -5.61 13.84
CA ILE A 122 2.95 -6.33 13.26
C ILE A 122 4.02 -6.59 14.32
N ARG A 123 4.37 -5.60 15.16
CA ARG A 123 5.36 -5.76 16.23
C ARG A 123 5.00 -6.88 17.21
N LYS A 124 3.70 -7.05 17.47
CA LYS A 124 3.20 -8.10 18.36
C LYS A 124 3.27 -9.49 17.72
N ASP A 125 2.89 -9.60 16.44
CA ASP A 125 2.76 -10.89 15.76
C ASP A 125 4.07 -11.38 15.15
N TYR A 126 4.96 -10.45 14.77
CA TYR A 126 6.27 -10.71 14.15
C TYR A 126 7.40 -9.98 14.90
N PRO A 127 7.65 -10.30 16.19
CA PRO A 127 8.54 -9.53 17.06
C PRO A 127 9.99 -9.44 16.59
N ASP A 128 10.46 -10.41 15.80
CA ASP A 128 11.83 -10.48 15.29
C ASP A 128 12.03 -9.78 13.94
N GLU A 129 10.96 -9.27 13.31
CA GLU A 129 10.99 -8.61 11.99
C GLU A 129 10.87 -7.09 12.11
N ASP A 130 11.86 -6.44 12.72
CA ASP A 130 11.87 -4.99 13.02
C ASP A 130 11.64 -4.09 11.78
N TRP A 131 12.18 -4.48 10.63
CA TRP A 131 11.97 -3.80 9.35
C TRP A 131 10.49 -3.82 8.92
N LEU A 132 9.73 -4.86 9.29
CA LEU A 132 8.32 -4.97 8.98
C LEU A 132 7.49 -4.06 9.89
N HIS A 133 7.92 -3.86 11.14
CA HIS A 133 7.28 -2.90 12.07
C HIS A 133 7.41 -1.48 11.49
N LEU A 134 8.62 -1.11 11.05
CA LEU A 134 8.87 0.16 10.41
C LEU A 134 8.09 0.29 9.10
N THR A 135 8.02 -0.77 8.29
CA THR A 135 7.22 -0.81 7.07
C THR A 135 5.75 -0.48 7.38
N GLY A 136 5.17 -1.08 8.42
CA GLY A 136 3.82 -0.75 8.90
C GLY A 136 3.67 0.70 9.35
N LEU A 137 4.67 1.28 9.99
CA LEU A 137 4.63 2.68 10.40
C LEU A 137 4.67 3.66 9.22
N ILE A 138 5.33 3.30 8.11
CA ILE A 138 5.60 4.24 7.02
C ILE A 138 4.82 4.00 5.73
N HIS A 139 4.10 2.88 5.60
CA HIS A 139 3.47 2.47 4.33
C HIS A 139 2.60 3.56 3.71
N ASP A 140 1.85 4.26 4.55
CA ASP A 140 0.85 5.26 4.16
C ASP A 140 1.40 6.69 4.09
N LEU A 141 2.71 6.89 4.33
CA LEU A 141 3.29 8.24 4.36
C LEU A 141 3.26 8.95 3.00
N GLY A 142 3.06 8.23 1.91
CA GLY A 142 2.85 8.84 0.59
C GLY A 142 1.57 9.69 0.51
N LYS A 143 0.66 9.57 1.48
CA LYS A 143 -0.56 10.40 1.56
C LYS A 143 -0.28 11.89 1.74
N VAL A 144 0.97 12.27 2.05
CA VAL A 144 1.38 13.68 2.14
C VAL A 144 1.17 14.46 0.85
N LEU A 145 0.97 13.79 -0.28
CA LEU A 145 0.54 14.38 -1.55
C LEU A 145 -0.75 15.20 -1.43
N LEU A 146 -1.61 14.92 -0.43
CA LEU A 146 -2.80 15.72 -0.11
C LEU A 146 -2.46 17.10 0.45
N HIS A 147 -1.28 17.26 1.05
CA HIS A 147 -0.91 18.50 1.72
C HIS A 147 -0.45 19.57 0.72
N PRO A 148 -0.79 20.87 0.92
CA PRO A 148 -0.39 21.96 0.03
C PRO A 148 1.11 22.06 -0.25
N SER A 149 1.97 21.71 0.71
CA SER A 149 3.42 21.69 0.51
C SER A 149 3.89 20.65 -0.53
N PHE A 150 3.08 19.64 -0.83
CA PHE A 150 3.42 18.58 -1.79
C PHE A 150 2.69 18.74 -3.11
N GLY A 151 1.57 19.45 -3.15
CA GLY A 151 0.85 19.75 -4.38
C GLY A 151 -0.66 19.77 -4.27
N GLU A 152 -1.22 19.43 -3.10
CA GLU A 152 -2.67 19.40 -2.85
C GLU A 152 -3.41 18.56 -3.90
N LEU A 153 -2.90 17.35 -4.13
CA LEU A 153 -3.53 16.47 -5.10
C LEU A 153 -4.93 16.07 -4.61
N PRO A 154 -5.90 15.90 -5.53
CA PRO A 154 -7.19 15.37 -5.15
C PRO A 154 -7.04 13.94 -4.63
N GLN A 155 -7.89 13.53 -3.68
CA GLN A 155 -7.78 12.20 -3.04
C GLN A 155 -7.70 11.06 -4.05
N TRP A 156 -8.46 11.11 -5.15
CA TRP A 156 -8.46 10.07 -6.19
C TRP A 156 -7.10 9.86 -6.85
N ALA A 157 -6.18 10.83 -6.77
CA ALA A 157 -4.81 10.74 -7.28
C ALA A 157 -3.78 10.44 -6.16
N VAL A 158 -4.23 10.06 -4.96
CA VAL A 158 -3.37 9.79 -3.81
C VAL A 158 -3.72 8.47 -3.13
N VAL A 159 -4.97 8.24 -2.78
CA VAL A 159 -5.41 7.08 -1.97
C VAL A 159 -6.16 6.05 -2.83
N GLY A 160 -6.65 4.98 -2.19
CA GLY A 160 -7.46 3.94 -2.80
C GLY A 160 -6.67 2.81 -3.47
N ASP A 161 -7.41 1.79 -3.90
CA ASP A 161 -6.85 0.59 -4.52
C ASP A 161 -6.15 0.92 -5.84
N THR A 162 -5.00 0.30 -6.05
CA THR A 162 -4.17 0.52 -7.23
C THR A 162 -4.34 -0.59 -8.26
N PHE A 163 -4.08 -0.24 -9.52
CA PHE A 163 -4.14 -1.15 -10.66
C PHE A 163 -3.11 -0.73 -11.73
N PRO A 164 -2.63 -1.66 -12.58
CA PRO A 164 -1.77 -1.32 -13.70
C PRO A 164 -2.50 -0.44 -14.72
N VAL A 165 -1.85 0.63 -15.17
CA VAL A 165 -2.26 1.40 -16.36
C VAL A 165 -1.48 0.92 -17.57
N GLY A 166 -1.96 1.16 -18.79
CA GLY A 166 -1.27 0.75 -20.02
C GLY A 166 -1.41 -0.72 -20.39
N CYS A 167 -2.25 -1.48 -19.68
CA CYS A 167 -2.77 -2.79 -20.09
C CYS A 167 -4.26 -2.90 -19.75
N ALA A 168 -4.92 -3.98 -20.17
CA ALA A 168 -6.34 -4.18 -19.94
C ALA A 168 -6.65 -4.20 -18.43
N PHE A 169 -7.66 -3.44 -18.03
CA PHE A 169 -8.18 -3.46 -16.66
C PHE A 169 -8.91 -4.77 -16.38
N ASP A 170 -8.65 -5.37 -15.22
CA ASP A 170 -9.28 -6.60 -14.75
C ASP A 170 -10.63 -6.33 -14.05
N GLU A 171 -11.59 -7.24 -14.21
CA GLU A 171 -12.93 -7.11 -13.64
C GLU A 171 -12.96 -7.18 -12.11
N CYS A 172 -11.90 -7.70 -11.47
CA CYS A 172 -11.77 -7.71 -10.02
C CYS A 172 -11.40 -6.34 -9.40
N ASN A 173 -11.06 -5.34 -10.21
CA ASN A 173 -10.92 -3.98 -9.73
C ASN A 173 -12.26 -3.51 -9.13
N VAL A 174 -12.20 -2.88 -7.95
CA VAL A 174 -13.38 -2.32 -7.29
C VAL A 174 -14.14 -1.38 -8.24
N HIS A 175 -15.46 -1.40 -8.24
CA HIS A 175 -16.31 -0.59 -9.14
C HIS A 175 -15.88 -0.59 -10.63
N PHE A 176 -15.48 -1.75 -11.16
CA PHE A 176 -14.96 -1.93 -12.53
C PHE A 176 -15.79 -1.24 -13.63
N LYS A 177 -17.12 -1.13 -13.43
CA LYS A 177 -18.06 -0.50 -14.38
C LYS A 177 -17.61 0.88 -14.88
N TYR A 178 -16.90 1.66 -14.06
CA TYR A 178 -16.46 3.01 -14.41
C TYR A 178 -15.24 3.07 -15.32
N PHE A 179 -14.45 2.00 -15.45
CA PHE A 179 -13.34 1.97 -16.40
C PHE A 179 -13.79 2.15 -17.84
N LYS A 180 -15.04 1.82 -18.19
CA LYS A 180 -15.60 2.04 -19.54
C LYS A 180 -15.60 3.52 -19.96
N GLU A 181 -15.54 4.44 -18.99
CA GLU A 181 -15.46 5.88 -19.23
C GLU A 181 -14.00 6.38 -19.29
N ASN A 182 -13.01 5.55 -18.92
CA ASN A 182 -11.60 5.88 -19.03
C ASN A 182 -11.17 5.88 -20.53
N PRO A 183 -10.48 6.93 -21.02
CA PRO A 183 -9.97 6.99 -22.39
C PRO A 183 -9.12 5.78 -22.81
N ASP A 184 -8.38 5.17 -21.88
CA ASP A 184 -7.48 4.05 -22.15
C ASP A 184 -8.21 2.71 -22.29
N TYR A 185 -9.43 2.58 -21.77
CA TYR A 185 -10.19 1.31 -21.79
C TYR A 185 -10.46 0.80 -23.21
N HIS A 186 -10.72 1.72 -24.15
CA HIS A 186 -10.95 1.40 -25.55
C HIS A 186 -9.72 1.64 -26.44
N ASN A 187 -8.59 2.07 -25.87
CA ASN A 187 -7.37 2.32 -26.62
C ASN A 187 -6.73 0.98 -27.03
N PRO A 188 -6.55 0.69 -28.34
CA PRO A 188 -5.96 -0.57 -28.80
C PRO A 188 -4.52 -0.81 -28.33
N GLU A 189 -3.78 0.23 -27.94
CA GLU A 189 -2.44 0.09 -27.37
C GLU A 189 -2.46 -0.46 -25.94
N PHE A 190 -3.54 -0.19 -25.19
CA PHE A 190 -3.64 -0.50 -23.76
C PHE A 190 -4.68 -1.57 -23.45
N ASN A 191 -5.68 -1.80 -24.30
CA ASN A 191 -6.80 -2.69 -23.99
C ASN A 191 -6.54 -4.20 -24.20
N THR A 192 -5.27 -4.60 -24.29
CA THR A 192 -4.88 -6.02 -24.39
C THR A 192 -4.28 -6.51 -23.08
N LYS A 193 -4.19 -7.84 -22.89
CA LYS A 193 -3.66 -8.47 -21.67
C LYS A 193 -2.31 -7.88 -21.21
N PHE A 194 -1.44 -7.56 -22.16
CA PHE A 194 -0.12 -7.01 -21.88
C PHE A 194 -0.04 -5.51 -22.19
N GLY A 195 -0.85 -4.99 -23.11
CA GLY A 195 -0.77 -3.60 -23.55
C GLY A 195 0.66 -3.24 -23.96
N VAL A 196 1.28 -2.29 -23.24
CA VAL A 196 2.67 -1.86 -23.46
C VAL A 196 3.73 -2.75 -22.81
N TYR A 197 3.33 -3.72 -21.98
CA TYR A 197 4.23 -4.56 -21.19
C TYR A 197 4.59 -5.87 -21.91
N SER A 198 5.56 -6.58 -21.33
CA SER A 198 5.90 -7.96 -21.72
C SER A 198 5.59 -8.93 -20.59
N GLU A 199 5.42 -10.20 -20.94
CA GLU A 199 5.17 -11.27 -19.97
C GLU A 199 6.33 -11.39 -18.98
N GLY A 200 6.02 -11.43 -17.69
CA GLY A 200 7.01 -11.55 -16.62
C GLY A 200 8.02 -10.41 -16.56
N CYS A 201 7.68 -9.21 -17.07
CA CYS A 201 8.58 -8.06 -17.07
C CYS A 201 8.97 -7.57 -15.67
N GLY A 202 8.23 -7.96 -14.64
CA GLY A 202 8.41 -7.53 -13.27
C GLY A 202 7.59 -6.28 -12.96
N LEU A 203 6.95 -6.25 -11.80
CA LEU A 203 6.09 -5.14 -11.40
C LEU A 203 6.85 -3.82 -11.26
N ASP A 204 8.17 -3.84 -11.08
CA ASP A 204 9.00 -2.63 -11.06
C ASP A 204 8.95 -1.86 -12.41
N ASN A 205 8.73 -2.60 -13.51
CA ASN A 205 8.60 -2.09 -14.88
C ASN A 205 7.15 -1.78 -15.29
N VAL A 206 6.18 -2.00 -14.39
CA VAL A 206 4.76 -1.72 -14.64
C VAL A 206 4.41 -0.36 -14.05
N LEU A 207 3.74 0.47 -14.84
CA LEU A 207 3.14 1.69 -14.31
C LEU A 207 1.84 1.34 -13.60
N MET A 208 1.81 1.60 -12.30
CA MET A 208 0.63 1.51 -11.46
C MET A 208 -0.11 2.85 -11.48
N SER A 209 -1.44 2.84 -11.31
CA SER A 209 -2.22 4.04 -11.00
C SER A 209 -1.53 4.86 -9.93
N TRP A 210 -1.37 6.16 -10.16
CA TRP A 210 -0.55 7.03 -9.31
C TRP A 210 -1.19 7.25 -7.95
N GLY A 211 -0.39 7.15 -6.89
CA GLY A 211 -0.84 7.34 -5.51
C GLY A 211 0.29 7.25 -4.48
N HIS A 212 -0.11 7.11 -3.21
CA HIS A 212 0.76 7.08 -2.04
C HIS A 212 1.76 5.93 -2.08
N ASP A 213 1.37 4.73 -2.52
CA ASP A 213 2.27 3.57 -2.67
C ASP A 213 3.52 3.91 -3.50
N ASP A 214 3.29 4.37 -4.74
CA ASP A 214 4.36 4.59 -5.71
C ASP A 214 5.23 5.79 -5.29
N TYR A 215 4.60 6.85 -4.79
CA TYR A 215 5.32 8.01 -4.26
C TYR A 215 6.18 7.65 -3.05
N MET A 216 5.65 6.92 -2.07
CA MET A 216 6.40 6.54 -0.88
C MET A 216 7.55 5.58 -1.22
N CYS A 217 7.34 4.66 -2.16
CA CYS A 217 8.42 3.82 -2.66
C CYS A 217 9.53 4.63 -3.34
N LEU A 218 9.19 5.66 -4.13
CA LEU A 218 10.18 6.57 -4.73
C LEU A 218 10.96 7.32 -3.65
N VAL A 219 10.27 7.90 -2.66
CA VAL A 219 10.89 8.59 -1.52
C VAL A 219 11.88 7.66 -0.80
N ALA A 220 11.47 6.43 -0.49
CA ALA A 220 12.31 5.46 0.21
C ALA A 220 13.56 5.06 -0.60
N LYS A 221 13.40 4.80 -1.90
CA LYS A 221 14.51 4.41 -2.80
C LYS A 221 15.52 5.55 -2.96
N GLU A 222 15.07 6.77 -3.24
CA GLU A 222 15.97 7.92 -3.46
C GLU A 222 16.65 8.40 -2.17
N ASN A 223 16.01 8.25 -1.01
CA ASN A 223 16.64 8.48 0.29
C ASN A 223 17.54 7.31 0.75
N LYS A 224 17.77 6.31 -0.12
CA LYS A 224 18.69 5.19 0.13
C LYS A 224 18.36 4.42 1.40
N THR A 225 17.07 4.11 1.58
CA THR A 225 16.62 3.28 2.70
C THR A 225 17.42 1.98 2.80
N THR A 226 17.56 1.48 4.03
CA THR A 226 18.13 0.17 4.32
C THR A 226 17.07 -0.93 4.46
N LEU A 227 15.80 -0.61 4.20
CA LEU A 227 14.74 -1.62 4.16
C LEU A 227 15.05 -2.71 3.12
N PRO A 228 14.71 -3.98 3.42
CA PRO A 228 14.86 -5.06 2.46
C PRO A 228 13.89 -4.88 1.28
N SER A 229 14.13 -5.64 0.20
CA SER A 229 13.27 -5.65 -0.99
C SER A 229 11.80 -5.91 -0.64
N ALA A 230 11.53 -6.80 0.32
CA ALA A 230 10.20 -7.10 0.81
C ALA A 230 9.48 -5.87 1.39
N GLY A 231 10.17 -5.05 2.18
CA GLY A 231 9.58 -3.82 2.74
C GLY A 231 9.23 -2.80 1.67
N LEU A 232 10.12 -2.60 0.68
CA LEU A 232 9.84 -1.75 -0.48
C LEU A 232 8.69 -2.28 -1.35
N PHE A 233 8.61 -3.61 -1.51
CA PHE A 233 7.52 -4.25 -2.24
C PHE A 233 6.18 -4.06 -1.53
N ILE A 234 6.14 -4.22 -0.20
CA ILE A 234 4.95 -3.93 0.59
C ILE A 234 4.52 -2.47 0.40
N ILE A 235 5.43 -1.51 0.60
CA ILE A 235 5.12 -0.08 0.45
C ILE A 235 4.52 0.21 -0.93
N ARG A 236 5.07 -0.37 -1.99
CA ARG A 236 4.64 -0.07 -3.36
C ARG A 236 3.37 -0.80 -3.83
N TYR A 237 3.01 -1.92 -3.21
CA TYR A 237 1.94 -2.77 -3.72
C TYR A 237 0.88 -3.14 -2.67
N HIS A 238 0.92 -2.51 -1.48
CA HIS A 238 -0.11 -2.72 -0.46
C HIS A 238 -1.49 -2.23 -0.87
N SER A 239 -1.62 -1.30 -1.81
CA SER A 239 -2.93 -0.93 -2.35
C SER A 239 -3.33 -1.79 -3.56
N PHE A 240 -2.49 -2.74 -4.02
CA PHE A 240 -2.75 -3.53 -5.22
C PHE A 240 -3.65 -4.75 -4.94
N TYR A 241 -4.85 -4.50 -4.42
CA TYR A 241 -5.85 -5.53 -4.07
C TYR A 241 -6.17 -6.53 -5.20
N PRO A 242 -6.33 -6.10 -6.47
CA PRO A 242 -6.49 -7.04 -7.59
C PRO A 242 -5.42 -8.14 -7.61
N LEU A 243 -4.17 -7.81 -7.30
CA LEU A 243 -3.09 -8.78 -7.22
C LEU A 243 -3.19 -9.63 -5.95
N HIS A 244 -3.04 -9.02 -4.78
CA HIS A 244 -2.83 -9.78 -3.54
C HIS A 244 -4.11 -10.36 -2.92
N LYS A 245 -5.30 -9.95 -3.37
CA LYS A 245 -6.59 -10.54 -2.94
C LYS A 245 -7.18 -11.48 -3.98
N HIS A 246 -7.05 -11.15 -5.27
CA HIS A 246 -7.72 -11.87 -6.36
C HIS A 246 -6.78 -12.65 -7.28
N GLY A 247 -5.46 -12.47 -7.19
CA GLY A 247 -4.49 -13.12 -8.06
C GLY A 247 -4.53 -12.61 -9.51
N ALA A 248 -5.08 -11.42 -9.75
CA ALA A 248 -5.02 -10.78 -11.07
C ALA A 248 -3.61 -10.27 -11.37
N TYR A 249 -3.31 -10.03 -12.65
CA TYR A 249 -2.03 -9.49 -13.13
C TYR A 249 -0.76 -10.30 -12.82
N MET A 250 -0.88 -11.53 -12.32
CA MET A 250 0.26 -12.44 -12.06
C MET A 250 1.14 -12.68 -13.30
N HIS A 251 0.61 -12.50 -14.52
CA HIS A 251 1.37 -12.60 -15.77
C HIS A 251 2.41 -11.50 -15.99
N LEU A 252 2.37 -10.42 -15.21
CA LEU A 252 3.36 -9.35 -15.25
C LEU A 252 4.51 -9.57 -14.26
N MET A 253 4.32 -10.44 -13.25
CA MET A 253 5.30 -10.67 -12.18
C MET A 253 6.51 -11.47 -12.63
N ASN A 254 7.68 -11.07 -12.15
CA ASN A 254 8.91 -11.87 -12.23
C ASN A 254 9.06 -12.77 -10.97
N GLU A 255 10.17 -13.50 -10.85
CA GLU A 255 10.39 -14.39 -9.70
C GLU A 255 10.62 -13.65 -8.38
N GLU A 256 11.23 -12.46 -8.41
CA GLU A 256 11.44 -11.64 -7.20
C GLU A 256 10.11 -11.11 -6.67
N ASP A 257 9.21 -10.67 -7.55
CA ASP A 257 7.87 -10.22 -7.17
C ASP A 257 7.09 -11.35 -6.48
N LYS A 258 7.21 -12.58 -6.97
CA LYS A 258 6.53 -13.75 -6.39
C LYS A 258 7.05 -14.10 -5.00
N GLU A 259 8.34 -13.89 -4.75
CA GLU A 259 8.91 -14.08 -3.42
C GLU A 259 8.42 -12.99 -2.46
N ASN A 260 8.47 -11.72 -2.89
CA ASN A 260 8.02 -10.60 -2.07
C ASN A 260 6.49 -10.60 -1.84
N LEU A 261 5.69 -11.19 -2.75
CA LEU A 261 4.24 -11.32 -2.59
C LEU A 261 3.86 -12.10 -1.31
N LYS A 262 4.70 -13.05 -0.87
CA LYS A 262 4.48 -13.76 0.41
C LYS A 262 4.48 -12.79 1.59
N TRP A 263 5.41 -11.84 1.60
CA TRP A 263 5.50 -10.80 2.63
C TRP A 263 4.35 -9.80 2.54
N LEU A 264 3.89 -9.51 1.32
CA LEU A 264 2.70 -8.69 1.14
C LEU A 264 1.44 -9.36 1.71
N HIS A 265 1.29 -10.68 1.57
CA HIS A 265 0.21 -11.42 2.23
C HIS A 265 0.34 -11.47 3.75
N VAL A 266 1.56 -11.44 4.29
CA VAL A 266 1.80 -11.33 5.74
C VAL A 266 1.39 -9.94 6.26
N PHE A 267 1.62 -8.90 5.46
CA PHE A 267 1.29 -7.53 5.81
C PHE A 267 -0.21 -7.22 5.81
N LYS A 268 -0.99 -7.93 4.99
CA LYS A 268 -2.44 -7.70 4.77
C LYS A 268 -3.32 -8.56 5.65
#